data_AF-A0A0R2CJB9-F1
#
_entry.id   AF-A0A0R2CJB9-F1
#
_cell.length_a   1.000
_cell.length_b   1.000
_cell.length_c   1.000
_cell.angle_alpha   90.00
_cell.angle_beta   90.00
_cell.angle_gamma   90.00
#
_symmetry.space_group_name_H-M   'P 1'
#
loop_
_entity.id
_entity.type
_entity.pdbx_description
1 polymer ?
#
loop_
_entity_poly.entity_id
_entity_poly.type
_entity_poly.pdbx_seq_one_letter_code
_entity_poly.pdbx_strand_id
1 'polypeptide(L)'
;MLIILIIALIFGAQMYYYYVRSTSLKKTIDYKSAEILVNLAKTNNLGNNDVMIYSKGEVEKNSNVYSVKLKGGQIITIMTTKDN
;
A
#
# COMPACT_ATOMS: atom_id res chain seq x y z
N MET A 1 30.31 2.25 -32.97
CA MET A 1 30.57 2.12 -31.51
C MET A 1 29.78 3.15 -30.68
N LEU A 2 29.84 4.45 -30.98
CA LEU A 2 29.08 5.51 -30.28
C LEU A 2 27.54 5.29 -30.27
N ILE A 3 26.98 4.86 -31.40
CA ILE A 3 25.53 4.63 -31.56
C ILE A 3 25.02 3.55 -30.59
N ILE A 4 25.78 2.48 -30.40
CA ILE A 4 25.43 1.39 -29.47
C ILE A 4 25.38 1.90 -28.03
N LEU A 5 26.32 2.79 -27.67
CA LEU A 5 26.39 3.44 -26.37
C LEU A 5 25.17 4.35 -26.10
N ILE A 6 24.75 5.13 -27.11
CA ILE A 6 23.56 5.99 -27.02
C ILE A 6 22.30 5.15 -26.88
N ILE A 7 22.17 4.07 -27.65
CA ILE A 7 21.02 3.16 -27.58
C ILE A 7 20.95 2.51 -26.20
N ALA A 8 22.07 1.99 -25.68
CA ALA A 8 22.12 1.38 -24.34
C ALA A 8 21.72 2.38 -23.24
N LEU A 9 22.13 3.64 -23.35
CA LEU A 9 21.76 4.71 -22.42
C LEU A 9 20.24 4.98 -22.44
N ILE A 10 19.65 5.08 -23.63
CA ILE A 10 18.21 5.34 -23.79
C ILE A 10 17.39 4.19 -23.19
N PHE A 11 17.77 2.94 -23.49
CA PHE A 11 17.08 1.77 -22.93
C PHE A 11 17.23 1.71 -21.40
N GLY A 12 18.41 1.98 -20.87
CA GLY A 12 18.62 2.06 -19.41
C GLY A 12 17.75 3.11 -18.74
N ALA A 13 17.67 4.31 -19.32
CA ALA A 13 16.84 5.40 -18.80
C ALA A 13 15.34 5.04 -18.82
N GLN A 14 14.85 4.45 -19.92
CA GLN A 14 13.46 4.02 -20.02
C GLN A 14 13.13 2.91 -19.01
N MET A 15 14.00 1.91 -18.88
CA MET A 15 13.80 0.80 -17.95
C MET A 15 13.75 1.31 -16.50
N TYR A 16 14.65 2.23 -16.14
CA TYR A 16 14.64 2.88 -14.83
C TYR A 16 13.34 3.66 -14.58
N TYR A 17 12.91 4.47 -15.56
CA TYR A 17 11.66 5.22 -15.46
C TYR A 17 10.45 4.30 -15.21
N TYR A 18 10.33 3.21 -15.97
CA TYR A 18 9.24 2.25 -15.78
C TYR A 18 9.31 1.53 -14.44
N TYR A 19 10.51 1.19 -13.96
CA TYR A 19 10.71 0.58 -12.66
C TYR A 19 10.23 1.50 -11.52
N VAL A 20 10.65 2.77 -11.55
CA VAL A 20 10.21 3.78 -10.56
C VAL A 20 8.70 3.96 -10.62
N ARG A 21 8.13 4.09 -11.82
CA ARG A 21 6.68 4.25 -12.01
C ARG A 21 5.90 3.05 -11.49
N SER A 22 6.33 1.83 -11.81
CA SER A 22 5.68 0.59 -11.34
C SER A 22 5.74 0.49 -9.81
N THR A 23 6.89 0.81 -9.21
CA THR A 23 7.05 0.80 -7.75
C THR A 23 6.14 1.82 -7.07
N SER A 24 6.05 3.03 -7.63
CA SER A 24 5.15 4.08 -7.12
C SER A 24 3.69 3.65 -7.22
N LEU A 25 3.29 3.13 -8.39
CA LEU A 25 1.93 2.64 -8.61
C LEU A 25 1.57 1.52 -7.64
N LYS A 26 2.48 0.58 -7.40
CA LYS A 26 2.28 -0.50 -6.42
C LYS A 26 2.04 0.07 -5.02
N LYS A 27 2.89 1.01 -4.56
CA LYS A 27 2.72 1.68 -3.26
C LYS A 27 1.35 2.37 -3.14
N THR A 28 0.89 3.03 -4.21
CA THR A 28 -0.43 3.66 -4.23
C THR A 28 -1.56 2.64 -4.13
N ILE A 29 -1.47 1.54 -4.88
CA ILE A 29 -2.46 0.45 -4.83
C ILE A 29 -2.52 -0.18 -3.44
N ASP A 30 -1.36 -0.45 -2.84
CA ASP A 30 -1.27 -1.05 -1.51
C ASP A 30 -1.89 -0.10 -0.46
N TYR A 31 -1.55 1.19 -0.51
CA TYR A 31 -2.15 2.19 0.39
C TYR A 31 -3.67 2.30 0.24
N LYS A 32 -4.17 2.36 -1.00
CA LYS A 32 -5.63 2.41 -1.26
C LYS A 32 -6.34 1.13 -0.83
N SER A 33 -5.71 -0.02 -0.99
CA SER A 33 -6.24 -1.29 -0.50
C SER A 33 -6.35 -1.27 1.03
N ALA A 34 -5.35 -0.73 1.73
CA ALA A 34 -5.40 -0.58 3.18
C ALA A 34 -6.51 0.38 3.64
N GLU A 35 -6.68 1.51 2.96
CA GLU A 35 -7.77 2.47 3.23
C GLU A 35 -9.15 1.82 3.10
N ILE A 36 -9.36 1.02 2.05
CA ILE A 36 -10.61 0.27 1.84
C ILE A 36 -10.84 -0.71 2.99
N LEU A 37 -9.81 -1.46 3.40
CA LEU A 37 -9.93 -2.43 4.50
C LEU A 37 -10.26 -1.74 5.83
N VAL A 38 -9.65 -0.60 6.13
CA VAL A 38 -10.00 0.21 7.32
C VAL A 38 -11.44 0.69 7.25
N ASN A 39 -11.89 1.16 6.09
CA ASN A 39 -13.27 1.61 5.94
C ASN A 39 -14.26 0.46 6.13
N LEU A 40 -13.98 -0.72 5.58
CA LEU A 40 -14.78 -1.93 5.82
C LEU A 40 -14.78 -2.30 7.32
N ALA A 41 -13.64 -2.19 7.99
CA ALA A 41 -13.52 -2.50 9.42
C ALA A 41 -14.33 -1.51 10.28
N LYS A 42 -14.31 -0.23 9.91
CA LYS A 42 -15.16 0.80 10.53
C LYS A 42 -16.65 0.52 10.31
N THR A 43 -17.05 0.20 9.07
CA THR A 43 -18.45 -0.15 8.75
C THR A 43 -18.93 -1.38 9.53
N ASN A 44 -18.03 -2.33 9.78
CA ASN A 44 -18.32 -3.52 10.57
C ASN A 44 -18.13 -3.31 12.09
N ASN A 45 -17.95 -2.07 12.55
CA ASN A 45 -17.74 -1.72 13.97
C ASN A 45 -16.60 -2.51 14.64
N LEU A 46 -15.43 -2.58 14.01
CA LEU A 46 -14.25 -3.22 14.60
C LEU A 46 -13.94 -2.62 15.99
N GLY A 47 -13.97 -3.48 17.01
CA GLY A 47 -13.67 -3.14 18.38
C GLY A 47 -12.21 -2.79 18.59
N ASN A 48 -11.91 -2.21 19.75
CA ASN A 48 -10.54 -1.88 20.10
C ASN A 48 -9.77 -3.16 20.52
N ASN A 49 -8.54 -3.31 20.06
CA ASN A 49 -7.71 -4.53 20.15
C ASN A 49 -8.29 -5.75 19.42
N ASP A 50 -9.26 -5.55 18.54
CA ASP A 50 -9.80 -6.61 17.71
C ASP A 50 -9.11 -6.67 16.34
N VAL A 51 -9.07 -7.88 15.79
CA VAL A 51 -8.54 -8.17 14.46
C VAL A 51 -9.68 -8.66 13.56
N MET A 52 -9.81 -8.04 12.39
CA MET A 52 -10.74 -8.49 11.34
C MET A 52 -9.98 -8.98 10.12
N ILE A 53 -10.31 -10.19 9.68
CA ILE A 53 -9.65 -10.86 8.57
C ILE A 53 -10.50 -10.73 7.31
N TYR A 54 -9.88 -10.23 6.24
CA TYR A 54 -10.48 -10.10 4.92
C TYR A 54 -9.71 -10.91 3.87
N SER A 55 -10.32 -11.10 2.70
CA SER A 55 -9.70 -11.82 1.59
C SER A 55 -8.40 -11.18 1.07
N LYS A 56 -8.20 -9.87 1.31
CA LYS A 56 -7.04 -9.07 0.86
C LYS A 56 -6.02 -8.78 1.96
N GLY A 57 -6.32 -9.05 3.22
CA GLY A 57 -5.46 -8.75 4.35
C GLY A 57 -6.21 -8.78 5.69
N GLU A 58 -5.52 -8.46 6.77
CA GLU A 58 -6.06 -8.32 8.12
C GLU A 58 -5.97 -6.87 8.60
N VAL A 59 -6.95 -6.44 9.38
CA VAL A 59 -7.00 -5.12 10.01
C VAL A 59 -7.08 -5.30 11.51
N GLU A 60 -6.14 -4.71 12.23
CA GLU A 60 -6.14 -4.62 13.68
C GLU A 60 -6.40 -3.17 14.07
N LYS A 61 -7.30 -2.94 15.02
CA LYS A 61 -7.50 -1.60 15.60
C LYS A 61 -6.85 -1.55 16.98
N ASN A 62 -5.95 -0.60 17.18
CA ASN A 62 -5.42 -0.24 18.49
C ASN A 62 -5.64 1.25 18.75
N SER A 63 -6.64 1.54 19.57
CA SER A 63 -7.14 2.86 19.92
C SER A 63 -7.51 3.66 18.67
N ASN A 64 -6.72 4.68 18.32
CA ASN A 64 -6.92 5.55 17.14
C ASN A 64 -6.06 5.15 15.94
N VAL A 65 -5.49 3.96 15.98
CA VAL A 65 -4.55 3.45 14.97
C VAL A 65 -5.10 2.16 14.39
N TYR A 66 -5.17 2.10 13.06
CA TYR A 66 -5.47 0.88 12.33
C TYR A 66 -4.19 0.34 11.70
N SER A 67 -3.81 -0.87 12.09
CA SER A 67 -2.71 -1.62 11.48
C SER A 67 -3.29 -2.57 10.44
N VAL A 68 -2.96 -2.35 9.17
CA VAL A 68 -3.42 -3.19 8.06
C VAL A 68 -2.25 -4.01 7.55
N LYS A 69 -2.38 -5.33 7.59
CA LYS A 69 -1.41 -6.23 6.97
C LYS A 69 -2.04 -6.84 5.72
N LEU A 70 -1.55 -6.39 4.57
CA LEU A 70 -1.98 -6.89 3.27
C LEU A 70 -1.43 -8.30 3.04
N LYS A 71 -2.10 -9.10 2.21
CA LYS A 71 -1.61 -10.43 1.79
C LYS A 71 -0.21 -10.41 1.18
N GLY A 72 0.22 -9.27 0.62
CA GLY A 72 1.58 -9.07 0.12
C GLY A 72 2.65 -8.94 1.20
N GLY A 73 2.30 -9.08 2.48
CA GLY A 73 3.22 -8.95 3.63
C GLY A 73 3.49 -7.51 4.06
N GLN A 74 2.97 -6.53 3.33
CA GLN A 74 3.15 -5.12 3.66
C GLN A 74 2.22 -4.71 4.79
N ILE A 75 2.79 -4.04 5.80
CA ILE A 75 2.05 -3.50 6.94
C ILE A 75 1.94 -1.98 6.74
N ILE A 76 0.71 -1.49 6.76
CA ILE A 76 0.38 -0.07 6.60
C ILE A 76 -0.39 0.37 7.83
N THR A 77 0.10 1.41 8.48
CA THR A 77 -0.53 2.01 9.65
C THR A 77 -1.29 3.26 9.25
N ILE A 78 -2.58 3.32 9.58
CA ILE A 78 -3.44 4.47 9.32
C ILE A 78 -3.87 5.04 10.67
N MET A 79 -3.43 6.26 10.97
CA MET A 79 -3.91 7.01 12.13
C MET A 79 -5.18 7.75 11.76
N THR A 80 -6.25 7.58 12.54
CA THR A 80 -7.47 8.37 12.38
C THR A 80 -7.44 9.52 13.37
N THR A 81 -7.29 10.75 12.86
CA THR A 81 -7.56 11.97 13.60
C THR A 81 -9.05 12.31 13.50
N LYS A 82 -9.82 11.83 14.49
CA LYS A 82 -11.14 12.30 14.98
C LYS A 82 -12.08 11.13 15.26
N ASP A 83 -12.19 10.80 16.54
CA ASP A 83 -13.51 10.58 17.14
C ASP A 83 -14.10 11.97 17.40
N ASN A 84 -15.20 12.30 16.71
CA ASN A 84 -16.18 13.31 17.10
C ASN A 84 -17.44 13.08 16.29
#